data_AF-A0A959R8Q0-F1
#
_entry.id   AF-A0A959R8Q0-F1
#
_cell.length_a   1.000
_cell.length_b   1.000
_cell.length_c   1.000
_cell.angle_alpha   90.00
_cell.angle_beta   90.00
_cell.angle_gamma   90.00
#
_symmetry.space_group_name_H-M   'P 1'
#
loop_
_entity.id
_entity.type
_entity.pdbx_description
1 polymer ?
#
loop_
_entity_poly.entity_id
_entity_poly.type
_entity_poly.pdbx_seq_one_letter_code
_entity_poly.pdbx_strand_id
1 'polypeptide(L)'
;IDADCKVLEIPIAVDFQFKSKRKNNIFIGAGISSLIMKKEDYKITYKYNPTSPSYSKDISYKNANRHLFSTLTISAGLQHKLDKNLSFTVGPYYKIPLKGIGYGNVKLNSAGINIRLLIHPFFKKN
;
A
#
# COMPACT_ATOMS: atom_id res chain seq x y z
N ILE A 1 -9.85 7.99 21.50
CA ILE A 1 -10.29 6.70 20.93
C ILE A 1 -9.14 6.28 20.02
N ASP A 2 -8.20 5.50 20.54
CA ASP A 2 -7.09 4.98 19.73
C ASP A 2 -7.54 3.66 19.12
N ALA A 3 -7.69 3.65 17.79
CA ALA A 3 -7.98 2.46 17.01
C ALA A 3 -6.67 2.03 16.32
N ASP A 4 -6.01 0.99 16.85
CA ASP A 4 -4.87 0.35 16.19
C ASP A 4 -5.40 -0.60 15.11
N CYS A 5 -5.51 -0.10 13.89
CA CYS A 5 -5.96 -0.86 12.73
C CYS A 5 -4.75 -1.38 11.95
N LYS A 6 -4.48 -2.68 12.08
CA LYS A 6 -3.45 -3.37 11.27
C LYS A 6 -4.02 -3.78 9.91
N VAL A 7 -3.48 -3.17 8.86
CA VAL A 7 -3.87 -3.44 7.47
C VAL A 7 -2.72 -4.13 6.74
N LEU A 8 -3.01 -5.27 6.11
CA LEU A 8 -2.07 -5.96 5.23
C LEU A 8 -2.34 -5.55 3.78
N GLU A 9 -1.33 -5.00 3.10
CA GLU A 9 -1.40 -4.66 1.68
C GLU A 9 -0.67 -5.73 0.85
N ILE A 10 -1.34 -6.26 -0.17
CA ILE A 10 -0.76 -7.19 -1.16
C ILE A 10 -0.77 -6.49 -2.53
N PRO A 11 0.36 -5.92 -2.97
CA PRO A 11 0.47 -5.24 -4.25
C PRO A 11 0.83 -6.21 -5.39
N ILE A 12 0.25 -5.96 -6.57
CA ILE A 12 0.68 -6.52 -7.85
C ILE A 12 1.01 -5.33 -8.76
N ALA A 13 2.25 -5.24 -9.24
CA ALA A 13 2.70 -4.11 -10.05
C ALA A 13 3.47 -4.56 -11.29
N VAL A 14 3.38 -3.75 -12.34
CA VAL A 14 4.08 -3.93 -13.61
C VAL A 14 4.85 -2.65 -13.91
N ASP A 15 6.15 -2.78 -14.09
CA ASP A 15 7.06 -1.69 -14.44
C ASP A 15 7.59 -1.88 -15.87
N PHE A 16 7.29 -0.93 -16.75
CA PHE A 16 7.86 -0.84 -18.09
C PHE A 16 9.10 0.04 -18.08
N GLN A 17 10.22 -0.47 -18.58
CA GLN A 17 11.49 0.24 -18.64
C GLN A 17 11.84 0.61 -20.08
N PHE A 18 12.06 1.91 -20.30
CA PHE A 18 12.55 2.46 -21.56
C PHE A 18 14.04 2.76 -21.46
N LYS A 19 14.82 2.20 -22.38
CA LYS A 19 16.25 2.52 -22.50
C LYS A 19 16.38 3.92 -23.10
N SER A 20 16.88 4.88 -22.31
CA SER A 20 17.09 6.27 -22.78
C SER A 20 18.56 6.53 -23.13
N LYS A 21 19.50 6.16 -22.26
CA LYS A 21 20.96 6.33 -22.46
C LYS A 21 21.74 5.14 -21.90
N ARG A 22 23.05 5.03 -22.21
CA ARG A 22 23.91 3.88 -21.79
C ARG A 22 23.79 3.48 -20.31
N LYS A 23 23.68 4.46 -19.39
CA LYS A 23 23.58 4.24 -17.95
C LYS A 23 22.23 4.66 -17.31
N ASN A 24 21.35 5.31 -18.07
CA ASN A 24 20.09 5.85 -17.56
C ASN A 24 18.91 5.23 -18.31
N ASN A 25 18.01 4.61 -17.57
CA ASN A 25 16.73 4.09 -18.04
C ASN A 25 15.61 4.90 -17.40
N ILE A 26 14.53 5.09 -18.13
CA ILE A 26 13.28 5.66 -17.59
C ILE A 26 12.36 4.49 -17.30
N PHE A 27 11.61 4.53 -16.20
CA PHE A 27 10.56 3.56 -15.95
C PHE A 27 9.21 4.26 -15.77
N ILE A 28 8.16 3.58 -16.23
CA ILE A 28 6.78 3.87 -15.86
C ILE A 28 6.18 2.60 -15.30
N GLY A 29 5.43 2.73 -14.21
CA GLY A 29 4.88 1.61 -13.48
C GLY A 29 3.44 1.85 -13.10
N ALA A 30 2.65 0.79 -13.14
CA ALA A 30 1.30 0.76 -12.62
C ALA A 30 1.11 -0.52 -11.80
N GLY A 31 0.33 -0.43 -10.73
CA GLY A 31 0.04 -1.58 -9.88
C GLY A 31 -1.31 -1.45 -9.19
N ILE A 32 -1.83 -2.57 -8.74
CA ILE A 32 -3.06 -2.66 -7.97
C ILE A 32 -2.77 -3.41 -6.68
N SER A 33 -3.31 -2.91 -5.57
CA SER A 33 -3.10 -3.52 -4.26
C SER A 33 -4.42 -3.94 -3.64
N SER A 34 -4.40 -5.11 -3.01
CA SER A 34 -5.49 -5.59 -2.16
C SER A 34 -5.18 -5.28 -0.70
N LEU A 35 -6.13 -4.70 0.02
CA LEU A 35 -6.01 -4.38 1.44
C LEU A 35 -6.88 -5.33 2.25
N ILE A 36 -6.25 -6.05 3.18
CA ILE A 36 -6.88 -7.01 4.08
C ILE A 36 -6.78 -6.43 5.50
N MET A 37 -7.92 -5.97 6.02
CA MET A 37 -8.03 -5.53 7.41
C MET A 37 -8.18 -6.74 8.31
N LYS A 38 -7.24 -6.94 9.24
CA LYS A 38 -7.23 -8.13 10.11
C LYS A 38 -8.12 -8.00 11.35
N LYS A 39 -8.35 -6.79 11.86
CA LYS A 39 -9.12 -6.59 13.11
C LYS A 39 -9.64 -5.15 13.20
N GLU A 40 -10.94 -4.97 13.40
CA GLU A 40 -11.57 -3.71 13.82
C GLU A 40 -12.19 -3.97 15.21
N ASP A 41 -11.46 -3.66 16.29
CA ASP A 41 -12.03 -3.73 17.65
C ASP A 41 -12.78 -2.41 17.94
N TYR A 42 -14.08 -2.35 17.64
CA TYR A 42 -14.92 -1.21 18.01
C TYR A 42 -15.52 -1.42 19.41
N LYS A 43 -14.98 -0.71 20.42
CA LYS A 43 -15.66 -0.58 21.73
C LYS A 43 -16.71 0.53 21.65
N ILE A 44 -17.97 0.15 21.54
CA ILE A 44 -19.09 1.10 21.65
C ILE A 44 -19.56 1.11 23.11
N THR A 45 -19.26 2.21 23.82
CA THR A 45 -19.73 2.42 25.19
C THR A 45 -21.01 3.26 25.14
N TYR A 46 -22.18 2.64 25.33
CA TYR A 46 -23.43 3.37 25.55
C TYR A 46 -23.61 3.66 27.05
N LYS A 47 -23.74 4.94 27.42
CA LYS A 47 -24.23 5.38 28.74
C LYS A 47 -25.68 5.82 28.59
N TYR A 48 -26.62 5.08 29.18
CA TYR A 48 -28.06 5.42 29.10
C TYR A 48 -28.55 6.26 30.28
N ASN A 49 -27.88 6.23 31.45
CA ASN A 49 -28.15 7.11 32.60
C ASN A 49 -27.02 7.01 33.65
N PRO A 50 -26.84 7.99 34.55
CA PRO A 50 -25.71 8.06 35.49
C PRO A 50 -25.73 7.03 36.64
N THR A 51 -26.81 6.25 36.81
CA THR A 51 -27.03 5.38 37.98
C THR A 51 -27.16 3.89 37.67
N SER A 52 -27.00 3.46 36.41
CA SER A 52 -27.11 2.05 36.02
C SER A 52 -25.74 1.43 35.72
N PRO A 53 -25.51 0.14 36.06
CA PRO A 53 -24.25 -0.53 35.81
C PRO A 53 -23.96 -0.60 34.30
N SER A 54 -22.75 -0.18 33.91
CA SER A 54 -22.26 -0.17 32.53
C SER A 54 -22.29 -1.58 31.93
N TYR A 55 -23.21 -1.84 31.01
CA TYR A 55 -23.22 -3.07 30.22
C TYR A 55 -22.31 -2.90 29.00
N SER A 56 -21.09 -3.45 29.08
CA SER A 56 -20.14 -3.48 27.97
C SER A 56 -20.39 -4.73 27.12
N LYS A 57 -20.97 -4.56 25.93
CA LYS A 57 -21.09 -5.64 24.95
C LYS A 57 -19.95 -5.51 23.93
N ASP A 58 -18.93 -6.34 24.04
CA ASP A 58 -17.84 -6.41 23.06
C ASP A 58 -18.36 -7.07 21.78
N ILE A 59 -18.83 -6.27 20.82
CA ILE A 59 -19.17 -6.78 19.48
C ILE A 59 -17.89 -6.80 18.64
N SER A 60 -17.16 -7.92 18.72
CA SER A 60 -16.04 -8.20 17.82
C SER A 60 -16.56 -8.68 16.47
N TYR A 61 -16.66 -7.79 15.48
CA TYR A 61 -16.77 -8.20 14.08
C TYR A 61 -15.41 -8.72 13.60
N LYS A 62 -15.12 -9.99 13.88
CA LYS A 62 -14.02 -10.68 13.20
C LYS A 62 -14.42 -10.85 11.74
N ASN A 63 -13.55 -10.41 10.83
CA ASN A 63 -13.41 -10.99 9.49
C ASN A 63 -14.43 -10.57 8.41
N ALA A 64 -14.65 -9.27 8.16
CA ALA A 64 -15.64 -8.83 7.15
C ALA A 64 -15.12 -8.06 5.93
N ASN A 65 -13.92 -7.47 5.93
CA ASN A 65 -13.55 -6.48 4.91
C ASN A 65 -12.26 -6.83 4.14
N ARG A 66 -12.40 -7.73 3.17
CA ARG A 66 -11.39 -7.97 2.12
C ARG A 66 -11.61 -6.95 1.00
N HIS A 67 -10.85 -5.86 1.00
CA HIS A 67 -10.87 -4.88 -0.07
C HIS A 67 -9.87 -5.31 -1.14
N LEU A 68 -10.29 -6.29 -1.96
CA LEU A 68 -9.49 -6.76 -3.09
C LEU A 68 -9.37 -5.64 -4.14
N PHE A 69 -8.14 -5.42 -4.63
CA PHE A 69 -7.80 -4.43 -5.67
C PHE A 69 -8.30 -3.01 -5.39
N SER A 70 -8.32 -2.60 -4.12
CA SER A 70 -8.89 -1.31 -3.72
C SER A 70 -8.00 -0.10 -3.97
N THR A 71 -6.73 -0.29 -4.32
CA THR A 71 -5.80 0.81 -4.56
C THR A 71 -5.08 0.63 -5.90
N LEU A 72 -5.15 1.64 -6.75
CA LEU A 72 -4.30 1.79 -7.93
C LEU A 72 -3.06 2.58 -7.54
N THR A 73 -1.88 2.07 -7.87
CA THR A 73 -0.61 2.76 -7.72
C THR A 73 -0.06 3.09 -9.09
N ILE A 74 0.29 4.35 -9.31
CA ILE A 74 1.04 4.78 -10.49
C ILE A 74 2.41 5.29 -10.05
N SER A 75 3.44 5.02 -10.83
CA SER A 75 4.79 5.49 -10.55
C SER A 75 5.56 5.75 -11.84
N ALA A 76 6.52 6.65 -11.78
CA ALA A 76 7.43 6.89 -12.88
C ALA A 76 8.75 7.40 -12.31
N GLY A 77 9.85 7.23 -13.04
CA GLY A 77 11.12 7.75 -12.59
C GLY A 77 12.31 7.29 -13.41
N LEU A 78 13.48 7.41 -12.80
CA LEU A 78 14.76 7.14 -13.41
C LEU A 78 15.45 5.98 -12.71
N GLN A 79 15.97 5.06 -13.51
CA GLN A 79 16.88 4.02 -13.09
C GLN A 79 18.28 4.36 -13.60
N HIS A 80 19.23 4.45 -12.67
CA HIS A 80 20.65 4.65 -12.94
C HIS A 80 21.42 3.35 -12.70
N LYS A 81 22.18 2.91 -13.70
CA LYS A 81 23.08 1.75 -13.55
C LYS A 81 24.38 2.20 -12.89
N LEU A 82 24.56 1.82 -11.64
CA LEU A 82 25.78 2.09 -10.86
C LEU A 82 26.93 1.22 -11.38
N ASP A 83 26.64 -0.05 -11.62
CA ASP A 83 27.58 -1.02 -12.18
C ASP A 83 26.82 -1.99 -13.10
N LYS A 84 27.50 -3.00 -13.62
CA LYS A 84 26.89 -4.12 -14.35
C LYS A 84 25.80 -4.76 -13.47
N ASN A 85 26.14 -5.15 -12.25
CA ASN A 85 25.26 -5.93 -11.37
C ASN A 85 24.39 -5.10 -10.44
N LEU A 86 24.52 -3.77 -10.42
CA LEU A 86 23.83 -2.92 -9.47
C LEU A 86 23.15 -1.75 -10.18
N SER A 87 21.89 -1.49 -9.83
CA SER A 87 21.14 -0.34 -10.32
C SER A 87 20.37 0.31 -9.19
N PHE A 88 20.23 1.62 -9.29
CA PHE A 88 19.46 2.45 -8.37
C PHE A 88 18.27 3.02 -9.12
N THR A 89 17.12 3.13 -8.47
CA THR A 89 15.91 3.69 -9.06
C THR A 89 15.27 4.67 -8.09
N VAL A 90 14.86 5.82 -8.61
CA VAL A 90 14.15 6.84 -7.85
C VAL A 90 13.02 7.40 -8.69
N GLY A 91 11.88 7.65 -8.06
CA GLY A 91 10.74 8.23 -8.75
C GLY A 91 9.56 8.51 -7.83
N PRO A 92 8.71 9.49 -8.18
CA PRO A 92 7.44 9.66 -7.50
C PRO A 92 6.52 8.44 -7.69
N TYR A 93 5.69 8.19 -6.69
CA TYR A 93 4.54 7.30 -6.79
C TYR A 93 3.30 7.95 -6.20
N TYR A 94 2.14 7.53 -6.70
CA TYR A 94 0.85 7.96 -6.21
C TYR A 94 -0.10 6.77 -6.10
N LYS A 95 -0.70 6.61 -4.92
CA LYS A 95 -1.69 5.59 -4.59
C LYS A 95 -3.08 6.23 -4.54
N ILE A 96 -3.93 5.75 -5.42
CA ILE A 96 -5.32 6.18 -5.61
C ILE A 96 -6.23 5.06 -5.08
N PRO A 97 -7.04 5.31 -4.05
CA PRO A 97 -8.05 4.37 -3.59
C PRO A 97 -9.19 4.32 -4.61
N LEU A 98 -9.33 3.19 -5.29
CA LEU A 98 -10.46 2.86 -6.16
C LEU A 98 -11.72 2.52 -5.36
N LYS A 99 -11.53 1.97 -4.16
CA LYS A 99 -12.60 1.61 -3.22
C LYS A 99 -12.22 2.11 -1.84
N GLY A 100 -13.12 2.80 -1.15
CA GLY A 100 -12.84 3.20 0.23
C GLY A 100 -12.81 2.00 1.16
N ILE A 101 -12.05 2.16 2.24
CA ILE A 101 -11.66 1.07 3.12
C ILE A 101 -12.45 1.20 4.44
N GLY A 102 -12.94 0.07 4.96
CA GLY A 102 -13.65 -0.01 6.24
C GLY A 102 -15.10 0.52 6.19
N TYR A 103 -15.75 0.56 7.36
CA TYR A 103 -17.16 0.95 7.50
C TYR A 103 -17.43 2.42 7.11
N GLY A 104 -16.41 3.28 7.21
CA GLY A 104 -16.49 4.71 6.85
C GLY A 104 -16.18 5.05 5.40
N ASN A 105 -15.88 4.06 4.53
CA ASN A 105 -15.52 4.27 3.12
C ASN A 105 -14.40 5.32 2.94
N VAL A 106 -13.38 5.25 3.80
CA VAL A 106 -12.31 6.25 3.86
C VAL A 106 -11.41 6.10 2.63
N LYS A 107 -11.25 7.20 1.88
CA LYS A 107 -10.37 7.27 0.72
C LYS A 107 -8.96 7.71 1.17
N LEU A 108 -8.08 6.74 1.33
CA LEU A 108 -6.67 7.01 1.67
C LEU A 108 -5.86 7.22 0.40
N ASN A 109 -5.69 8.49 0.01
CA ASN A 109 -4.73 8.88 -1.02
C ASN A 109 -3.34 8.94 -0.40
N SER A 110 -2.33 8.45 -1.10
CA SER A 110 -0.94 8.54 -0.64
C SER A 110 -0.02 8.89 -1.79
N ALA A 111 0.90 9.82 -1.56
CA ALA A 111 1.91 10.23 -2.52
C ALA A 111 3.27 10.14 -1.84
N GLY A 112 4.31 9.85 -2.61
CA GLY A 112 5.67 9.86 -2.08
C GLY A 112 6.73 9.62 -3.14
N ILE A 113 7.96 9.48 -2.68
CA ILE A 113 9.10 9.13 -3.51
C ILE A 113 9.50 7.70 -3.17
N ASN A 114 9.64 6.86 -4.20
CA ASN A 114 10.23 5.54 -4.06
C ASN A 114 11.73 5.62 -4.33
N ILE A 115 12.49 4.85 -3.54
CA ILE A 115 13.92 4.67 -3.71
C ILE A 115 14.17 3.16 -3.67
N ARG A 116 14.78 2.62 -4.73
CA ARG A 116 15.00 1.17 -4.89
C ARG A 116 16.43 0.90 -5.30
N LEU A 117 17.03 -0.11 -4.66
CA LEU A 117 18.31 -0.69 -5.07
C LEU A 117 18.02 -2.06 -5.70
N LEU A 118 18.44 -2.25 -6.94
CA LEU A 118 18.25 -3.48 -7.70
C LEU A 118 19.60 -4.17 -7.90
N ILE A 119 19.67 -5.43 -7.48
CA ILE A 119 20.83 -6.29 -7.68
C ILE A 119 20.48 -7.27 -8.81
N HIS A 120 21.33 -7.33 -9.83
CA HIS A 120 21.24 -8.25 -10.95
C HIS A 120 22.29 -9.36 -10.78
N PRO A 121 21.96 -10.47 -10.08
CA PRO A 121 22.93 -11.51 -9.74
C PRO A 121 23.41 -12.30 -10.95
N PHE A 122 22.58 -12.47 -11.98
CA PHE A 122 22.93 -13.23 -13.17
C PHE A 122 23.15 -12.30 -14.37
N PHE A 123 24.41 -12.11 -14.72
CA PHE A 123 24.78 -11.53 -16.00
C PHE A 123 24.74 -12.60 -17.08
N LYS A 124 23.99 -12.36 -18.15
CA LYS A 124 24.16 -13.13 -19.38
C LYS A 124 25.50 -12.72 -19.98
N LYS A 125 26.48 -13.62 -19.88
CA LYS A 125 27.75 -13.54 -20.59
C LYS A 125 27.43 -13.68 -22.08
N ASN A 126 27.59 -12.61 -22.83
CA ASN A 126 27.71 -12.70 -24.30
C ASN A 126 29.11 -13.23 -24.63
#